data_AF-A0A1S3DPM8-F1
#
_entry.id   AF-A0A1S3DPM8-F1
#
_cell.length_a   1.000
_cell.length_b   1.000
_cell.length_c   1.000
_cell.angle_alpha   90.00
_cell.angle_beta   90.00
_cell.angle_gamma   90.00
#
_symmetry.space_group_name_H-M   'P 1'
#
loop_
_entity.id
_entity.type
_entity.pdbx_description
1 polymer ?
#
loop_
_entity_poly.entity_id
_entity_poly.type
_entity_poly.pdbx_seq_one_letter_code
_entity_poly.pdbx_strand_id
1 'polypeptide(L)'
;MNENWNFPIVIISDNIIIDSLVQCYKDHNTPLSVQEDSWHPLCGLEMEMGMSGNTNTEVCIRRSRLYYENHAIKQCDALGGRNIVYSAEKLSADQPIKNHSLILVTARLDSKSMFDGIVPGALSTVTSIVTLLSAARILSQARSKLSPPSKPNTNALFLLLDGEAYDYIGSSRVVYDMKTGGFPKTSLPIGEQHVKLMIELSQIASNKYIDQTQCCITRG
;
A
#
# COMPACT_ATOMS: atom_id res chain seq x y z
N MET A 1 6.44 -5.32 12.93
CA MET A 1 6.57 -5.58 11.48
C MET A 1 8.01 -5.74 11.03
N ASN A 2 8.99 -5.10 11.67
CA ASN A 2 10.39 -5.17 11.22
C ASN A 2 11.25 -6.06 12.15
N GLU A 3 10.70 -7.21 12.52
CA GLU A 3 11.38 -8.23 13.32
C GLU A 3 11.47 -9.52 12.50
N ASN A 4 12.46 -10.35 12.81
CA ASN A 4 12.61 -11.67 12.19
C ASN A 4 12.09 -12.75 13.15
N TRP A 5 11.16 -13.58 12.69
CA TRP A 5 10.64 -14.72 13.43
C TRP A 5 11.11 -16.02 12.79
N ASN A 6 11.65 -16.92 13.61
CA ASN A 6 12.07 -18.25 13.19
C ASN A 6 10.93 -19.29 13.23
N PHE A 7 9.69 -18.84 13.39
CA PHE A 7 8.48 -19.64 13.34
C PHE A 7 7.38 -18.89 12.56
N PRO A 8 6.47 -19.62 11.89
CA PRO A 8 5.37 -19.01 11.15
C PRO A 8 4.36 -18.34 12.10
N ILE A 9 3.82 -17.20 11.68
CA ILE A 9 2.72 -16.52 12.37
C ILE A 9 1.60 -16.32 11.34
N VAL A 10 0.44 -16.89 11.61
CA VAL A 10 -0.74 -16.82 10.75
C VAL A 10 -1.87 -16.10 11.46
N ILE A 11 -2.73 -15.44 10.69
CA ILE A 11 -3.99 -14.89 11.17
C ILE A 11 -5.14 -15.69 10.54
N ILE A 12 -6.04 -16.20 11.36
CA ILE A 12 -7.25 -16.90 10.93
C ILE A 12 -8.42 -15.97 11.25
N SER A 13 -9.18 -15.60 10.23
CA SER A 13 -10.37 -14.75 10.36
C SER A 13 -11.68 -15.51 10.25
N ASP A 14 -11.64 -16.77 9.83
CA ASP A 14 -12.82 -17.62 9.67
C ASP A 14 -13.20 -18.25 11.02
N ASN A 15 -14.37 -17.87 11.54
CA ASN A 15 -14.89 -18.35 12.81
C ASN A 15 -15.13 -19.87 12.80
N ILE A 16 -15.49 -20.47 11.66
CA ILE A 16 -15.74 -21.91 11.57
C ILE A 16 -14.43 -22.68 11.78
N ILE A 17 -13.34 -22.19 11.18
CA ILE A 17 -12.01 -22.77 11.36
C ILE A 17 -11.59 -22.60 12.83
N ILE A 18 -11.75 -21.40 13.39
CA ILE A 18 -11.41 -21.13 14.79
C ILE A 18 -12.18 -22.07 15.73
N ASP A 19 -13.48 -22.22 15.55
CA ASP A 19 -14.32 -23.09 16.38
C ASP A 19 -13.89 -24.56 16.25
N SER A 20 -13.58 -25.01 15.03
CA SER A 20 -13.06 -26.37 14.79
C SER A 20 -11.72 -26.61 15.48
N LEU A 21 -10.81 -25.62 15.48
CA LEU A 21 -9.51 -25.72 16.15
C LEU A 21 -9.67 -25.74 17.67
N VAL A 22 -10.53 -24.86 18.20
CA VAL A 22 -10.84 -24.82 19.64
C VAL A 22 -11.50 -26.13 20.09
N GLN A 23 -12.39 -26.69 19.28
CA GLN A 23 -13.03 -27.97 19.58
C GLN A 23 -12.03 -29.12 19.57
N CYS A 24 -11.19 -29.22 18.53
CA CYS A 24 -10.12 -30.21 18.44
C CYS A 24 -9.17 -30.17 19.65
N TYR A 25 -8.78 -28.95 20.08
CA TYR A 25 -7.97 -28.77 21.29
C TYR A 25 -8.72 -29.24 22.55
N LYS A 26 -10.00 -28.89 22.70
CA LYS A 26 -10.80 -29.31 23.87
C LYS A 26 -10.96 -30.83 23.95
N ASP A 27 -11.17 -31.48 22.82
CA ASP A 27 -11.42 -32.92 22.77
C ASP A 27 -10.14 -33.74 23.00
N HIS A 28 -8.98 -33.22 22.58
CA HIS A 28 -7.74 -34.00 22.53
C HIS A 28 -6.58 -33.46 23.34
N ASN A 29 -6.59 -32.22 23.81
CA ASN A 29 -5.43 -31.59 24.50
C ASN A 29 -5.81 -30.99 25.86
N THR A 30 -7.03 -31.20 26.36
CA THR A 30 -7.43 -30.81 27.71
C THR A 30 -6.91 -31.84 28.72
N PRO A 31 -6.14 -31.45 29.76
CA PRO A 31 -5.62 -32.41 30.73
C PRO A 31 -6.75 -33.09 31.52
N LEU A 32 -6.79 -34.43 31.52
CA LEU A 32 -7.83 -35.21 32.21
C LEU A 32 -7.56 -35.34 33.72
N SER A 33 -6.30 -35.35 34.15
CA SER A 33 -5.88 -35.23 35.57
C SER A 33 -4.36 -34.99 35.67
N VAL A 34 -3.86 -34.55 36.83
CA VAL A 34 -2.42 -34.26 37.09
C VAL A 34 -1.54 -35.53 37.04
N GLN A 35 -2.12 -36.72 36.89
CA GLN A 35 -1.41 -38.00 36.99
C GLN A 35 -1.53 -38.90 35.77
N GLU A 36 -2.22 -38.46 34.71
CA GLU A 36 -2.32 -39.21 33.47
C GLU A 36 -1.63 -38.45 32.34
N ASP A 37 -0.29 -38.45 32.36
CA ASP A 37 0.54 -38.35 31.15
C ASP A 37 0.42 -39.66 30.33
N SER A 38 -0.83 -40.08 30.07
CA SER A 38 -1.15 -41.30 29.35
C SER A 38 -1.22 -40.99 27.85
N TRP A 39 -0.62 -41.84 27.03
CA TRP A 39 -0.62 -41.74 25.57
C TRP A 39 -2.06 -41.63 25.01
N HIS A 40 -2.45 -40.45 24.54
CA HIS A 40 -3.70 -40.23 23.79
C HIS A 40 -3.42 -39.46 22.48
N PRO A 41 -4.27 -39.61 21.44
CA PRO A 41 -4.11 -38.85 20.21
C PRO A 41 -4.28 -37.36 20.51
N LEU A 42 -3.26 -36.58 20.18
CA LEU A 42 -3.26 -35.12 20.32
C LEU A 42 -3.78 -34.46 19.04
N CYS A 43 -4.46 -33.34 19.22
CA CYS A 43 -4.69 -32.39 18.14
C CYS A 43 -3.39 -31.64 17.84
N GLY A 44 -3.05 -31.53 16.55
CA GLY A 44 -1.88 -30.83 16.06
C GLY A 44 -2.21 -30.00 14.83
N LEU A 45 -1.39 -28.99 14.58
CA LEU A 45 -1.49 -28.13 13.39
C LEU A 45 -0.18 -28.16 12.63
N GLU A 46 -0.29 -28.38 11.33
CA GLU A 46 0.80 -28.27 10.39
C GLU A 46 0.61 -26.99 9.57
N MET A 47 1.67 -26.21 9.44
CA MET A 47 1.69 -24.96 8.69
C MET A 47 2.85 -25.00 7.70
N GLU A 48 2.54 -25.02 6.41
CA GLU A 48 3.53 -24.97 5.35
C GLU A 48 3.75 -23.52 4.88
N MET A 49 4.86 -22.90 5.29
CA MET A 49 5.19 -21.52 4.95
C MET A 49 6.66 -21.37 4.52
N GLY A 50 7.08 -22.19 3.56
CA GLY A 50 8.44 -22.17 3.02
C GLY A 50 8.73 -20.89 2.21
N MET A 51 9.55 -20.00 2.74
CA MET A 51 10.02 -18.80 2.04
C MET A 51 11.38 -19.04 1.36
N SER A 52 11.49 -18.79 0.06
CA SER A 52 12.74 -18.96 -0.71
C SER A 52 13.75 -17.83 -0.54
N GLY A 53 13.27 -16.63 -0.19
CA GLY A 53 14.10 -15.47 0.07
C GLY A 53 14.83 -15.61 1.41
N ASN A 54 16.16 -15.48 1.40
CA ASN A 54 16.98 -15.66 2.60
C ASN A 54 18.04 -14.56 2.74
N THR A 55 18.42 -14.29 3.99
CA THR A 55 19.52 -13.42 4.41
C THR A 55 19.26 -11.93 4.23
N ASN A 56 19.37 -11.42 3.01
CA ASN A 56 19.18 -10.00 2.70
C ASN A 56 18.90 -9.79 1.21
N THR A 57 18.46 -8.58 0.86
CA THR A 57 18.07 -8.21 -0.52
C THR A 57 19.21 -8.39 -1.52
N GLU A 58 20.46 -8.06 -1.17
CA GLU A 58 21.61 -8.20 -2.05
C GLU A 58 21.88 -9.67 -2.41
N VAL A 59 21.96 -10.53 -1.40
CA VAL A 59 22.17 -11.98 -1.56
C VAL A 59 21.02 -12.59 -2.35
N CYS A 60 19.78 -12.22 -2.03
CA CYS A 60 18.61 -12.76 -2.68
C CYS A 60 18.52 -12.40 -4.18
N ILE A 61 18.71 -11.11 -4.51
CA ILE A 61 18.73 -10.66 -5.91
C ILE A 61 19.90 -11.28 -6.66
N ARG A 62 21.08 -11.37 -6.04
CA ARG A 62 22.26 -12.01 -6.65
C ARG A 62 21.97 -13.46 -7.01
N ARG A 63 21.37 -14.23 -6.10
CA ARG A 63 20.98 -15.63 -6.34
C ARG A 63 19.91 -15.76 -7.41
N SER A 64 18.99 -14.79 -7.49
CA SER A 64 17.89 -14.81 -8.48
C SER A 64 18.36 -14.55 -9.91
N ARG A 65 19.60 -14.04 -10.07
CA ARG A 65 20.24 -13.80 -11.37
C ARG A 65 21.16 -14.93 -11.81
N LEU A 66 21.43 -15.91 -10.96
CA LEU A 66 22.26 -17.05 -11.31
C LEU A 66 21.44 -18.01 -12.17
N TYR A 67 21.84 -18.15 -13.44
CA TYR A 67 21.34 -19.19 -14.33
C TYR A 67 22.08 -20.49 -13.99
N TYR A 68 21.38 -21.45 -13.39
CA TYR A 68 21.90 -22.81 -13.22
C TYR A 68 21.16 -23.72 -14.18
N GLU A 69 21.89 -24.45 -15.02
CA GLU A 69 21.40 -25.60 -15.81
C GLU A 69 20.00 -25.40 -16.45
N ASN A 70 19.84 -24.35 -17.26
CA ASN A 70 18.61 -24.03 -18.02
C ASN A 70 17.35 -23.70 -17.21
N HIS A 71 17.44 -23.53 -15.89
CA HIS A 71 16.32 -23.06 -15.05
C HIS A 71 16.72 -21.83 -14.23
N ALA A 72 16.08 -20.69 -14.50
CA ALA A 72 16.20 -19.52 -13.64
C ALA A 72 15.36 -19.73 -12.37
N ILE A 73 16.00 -20.08 -11.24
CA ILE A 73 15.32 -20.13 -9.95
C ILE A 73 15.27 -18.71 -9.39
N LYS A 74 14.08 -18.10 -9.45
CA LYS A 74 13.82 -16.79 -8.85
C LYS A 74 13.53 -16.97 -7.36
N GLN A 75 14.37 -16.41 -6.48
CA GLN A 75 14.16 -16.54 -5.03
C GLN A 75 13.41 -15.36 -4.40
N CYS A 76 13.45 -14.17 -5.01
CA CYS A 76 12.68 -13.01 -4.59
C CYS A 76 12.33 -12.07 -5.73
N ASP A 77 11.42 -11.17 -5.40
CA ASP A 77 10.95 -10.10 -6.26
C ASP A 77 11.27 -8.73 -5.68
N ALA A 78 11.51 -7.76 -6.58
CA ALA A 78 11.55 -6.37 -6.17
C ALA A 78 10.12 -5.93 -5.82
N LEU A 79 9.94 -5.40 -4.62
CA LEU A 79 8.68 -4.78 -4.24
C LEU A 79 8.49 -3.53 -5.11
N GLY A 80 7.33 -3.43 -5.74
CA GLY A 80 7.04 -2.32 -6.63
C GLY A 80 5.58 -2.28 -7.02
N GLY A 81 5.23 -1.22 -7.74
CA GLY A 81 3.86 -0.90 -8.04
C GLY A 81 3.76 0.21 -9.09
N ARG A 82 2.60 0.87 -9.18
CA ARG A 82 2.37 1.91 -10.18
C ARG A 82 1.75 3.15 -9.55
N ASN A 83 2.46 4.26 -9.69
CA ASN A 83 1.89 5.57 -9.42
C ASN A 83 0.83 5.91 -10.48
N ILE A 84 -0.27 6.50 -10.05
CA ILE A 84 -1.32 7.01 -10.93
C ILE A 84 -1.13 8.51 -11.06
N VAL A 85 -1.14 9.02 -12.29
CA VAL A 85 -0.96 10.45 -12.58
C VAL A 85 -2.13 10.93 -13.41
N TYR A 86 -2.74 12.03 -13.00
CA TYR A 86 -3.86 12.67 -13.69
C TYR A 86 -3.68 14.18 -13.73
N SER A 87 -3.85 14.81 -14.88
CA SER A 87 -3.75 16.27 -15.00
C SER A 87 -5.13 16.89 -15.13
N ALA A 88 -5.36 18.00 -14.42
CA ALA A 88 -6.61 18.75 -14.50
C ALA A 88 -6.86 19.30 -15.91
N GLU A 89 -5.78 19.67 -16.62
CA GLU A 89 -5.82 20.08 -18.02
C GLU A 89 -5.04 19.12 -18.89
N LYS A 90 -5.51 18.96 -20.13
CA LYS A 90 -4.80 18.15 -21.12
C LYS A 90 -3.42 18.74 -21.36
N LEU A 91 -2.38 17.96 -21.03
CA LEU A 91 -1.01 18.27 -21.41
C LEU A 91 -0.91 18.10 -22.94
N SER A 92 -0.50 19.16 -23.66
CA SER A 92 -0.34 19.13 -25.11
C SER A 92 1.12 19.33 -25.48
N ALA A 93 1.61 18.55 -26.46
CA ALA A 93 2.99 18.64 -26.94
C ALA A 93 3.31 20.02 -27.53
N ASP A 94 2.27 20.68 -28.06
CA ASP A 94 2.37 21.99 -28.69
C ASP A 94 2.55 23.13 -27.68
N GLN A 95 2.30 22.89 -26.38
CA GLN A 95 2.41 23.89 -25.34
C GLN A 95 3.41 23.43 -24.27
N PRO A 96 4.67 23.90 -24.32
CA PRO A 96 5.66 23.54 -23.31
C PRO A 96 5.19 24.03 -21.94
N ILE A 97 5.41 23.19 -20.92
CA ILE A 97 5.04 23.49 -19.55
C ILE A 97 5.97 24.59 -19.04
N LYS A 98 5.39 25.67 -18.50
CA LYS A 98 6.18 26.80 -17.99
C LYS A 98 6.78 26.47 -16.63
N ASN A 99 7.91 27.08 -16.31
CA ASN A 99 8.48 26.99 -14.97
C ASN A 99 7.50 27.55 -13.93
N HIS A 100 7.44 26.93 -12.76
CA HIS A 100 6.52 27.30 -11.67
C HIS A 100 5.05 27.43 -12.13
N SER A 101 4.57 26.52 -12.98
CA SER A 101 3.18 26.49 -13.47
C SER A 101 2.41 25.23 -13.10
N LEU A 102 3.00 24.31 -12.34
CA LEU A 102 2.35 23.08 -11.89
C LEU A 102 2.12 23.09 -10.38
N ILE A 103 0.92 22.73 -9.95
CA ILE A 103 0.60 22.39 -8.57
C ILE A 103 0.47 20.88 -8.49
N LEU A 104 1.31 20.24 -7.69
CA LEU A 104 1.19 18.81 -7.39
C LEU A 104 0.22 18.62 -6.23
N VAL A 105 -0.76 17.73 -6.39
CA VAL A 105 -1.63 17.29 -5.31
C VAL A 105 -1.44 15.78 -5.20
N THR A 106 -0.93 15.32 -4.08
CA THR A 106 -0.49 13.93 -3.91
C THR A 106 -1.22 13.24 -2.76
N ALA A 107 -1.42 11.93 -2.88
CA ALA A 107 -1.85 11.07 -1.79
C ALA A 107 -1.21 9.70 -1.91
N ARG A 108 -0.97 9.02 -0.79
CA ARG A 108 -0.54 7.62 -0.77
C ARG A 108 -1.67 6.69 -1.21
N LEU A 109 -1.31 5.63 -1.93
CA LEU A 109 -2.21 4.59 -2.45
C LEU A 109 -2.15 3.31 -1.59
N ASP A 110 -1.06 3.12 -0.86
CA ASP A 110 -0.73 1.88 -0.17
C ASP A 110 -0.76 2.02 1.35
N SER A 111 -0.85 0.88 2.03
CA SER A 111 -0.67 0.74 3.47
C SER A 111 -0.02 -0.60 3.79
N LYS A 112 0.54 -0.71 4.98
CA LYS A 112 1.30 -1.88 5.42
C LYS A 112 0.69 -2.46 6.69
N SER A 113 0.69 -3.79 6.78
CA SER A 113 0.27 -4.56 7.94
C SER A 113 1.30 -5.66 8.25
N MET A 114 1.09 -6.39 9.35
CA MET A 114 1.91 -7.54 9.72
C MET A 114 1.59 -8.78 8.87
N PHE A 115 0.34 -8.90 8.41
CA PHE A 115 -0.15 -10.05 7.68
C PHE A 115 -0.45 -9.65 6.24
N ASP A 116 0.11 -10.40 5.30
CA ASP A 116 -0.14 -10.16 3.88
C ASP A 116 -1.64 -10.28 3.56
N GLY A 117 -2.11 -9.46 2.63
CA GLY A 117 -3.52 -9.41 2.21
C GLY A 117 -4.51 -8.76 3.18
N ILE A 118 -4.12 -8.45 4.43
CA ILE A 118 -5.02 -7.83 5.42
C ILE A 118 -4.42 -6.54 5.95
N VAL A 119 -4.98 -5.39 5.56
CA VAL A 119 -4.42 -4.08 5.93
C VAL A 119 -5.43 -3.20 6.69
N PRO A 120 -5.56 -3.37 8.02
CA PRO A 120 -6.55 -2.64 8.82
C PRO A 120 -6.27 -1.12 8.88
N GLY A 121 -5.02 -0.69 8.64
CA GLY A 121 -4.63 0.72 8.55
C GLY A 121 -5.07 1.43 7.27
N ALA A 122 -5.73 0.74 6.34
CA ALA A 122 -6.13 1.28 5.04
C ALA A 122 -7.11 2.45 5.14
N LEU A 123 -7.85 2.63 6.24
CA LEU A 123 -8.82 3.73 6.38
C LEU A 123 -8.18 5.11 6.16
N SER A 124 -6.99 5.33 6.73
CA SER A 124 -6.23 6.56 6.54
C SER A 124 -5.82 6.81 5.09
N THR A 125 -5.53 5.73 4.35
CA THR A 125 -5.11 5.77 2.95
C THR A 125 -6.32 5.96 2.04
N VAL A 126 -7.39 5.19 2.24
CA VAL A 126 -8.66 5.27 1.51
C VAL A 126 -9.26 6.68 1.59
N THR A 127 -9.25 7.29 2.78
CA THR A 127 -9.83 8.63 2.96
C THR A 127 -9.04 9.71 2.22
N SER A 128 -7.71 9.63 2.19
CA SER A 128 -6.87 10.47 1.34
C SER A 128 -7.14 10.27 -0.16
N ILE A 129 -7.26 9.01 -0.61
CA ILE A 129 -7.57 8.68 -2.02
C ILE A 129 -8.92 9.28 -2.42
N VAL A 130 -9.98 9.04 -1.63
CA VAL A 130 -11.34 9.54 -1.90
C VAL A 130 -11.35 11.07 -1.92
N THR A 131 -10.63 11.72 -1.00
CA THR A 131 -10.53 13.17 -0.95
C THR A 131 -9.83 13.72 -2.20
N LEU A 132 -8.72 13.10 -2.61
CA LEU A 132 -7.98 13.50 -3.82
C LEU A 132 -8.83 13.36 -5.08
N LEU A 133 -9.50 12.22 -5.25
CA LEU A 133 -10.37 11.96 -6.40
C LEU A 133 -11.58 12.90 -6.43
N SER A 134 -12.16 13.19 -5.26
CA SER A 134 -13.26 14.14 -5.13
C SER A 134 -12.81 15.55 -5.50
N ALA A 135 -11.65 16.00 -5.01
CA ALA A 135 -11.06 17.28 -5.37
C ALA A 135 -10.78 17.38 -6.88
N ALA A 136 -10.19 16.33 -7.47
CA ALA A 136 -9.92 16.26 -8.91
C ALA A 136 -11.21 16.34 -9.75
N ARG A 137 -12.26 15.63 -9.33
CA ARG A 137 -13.57 15.65 -9.98
C ARG A 137 -14.23 17.03 -9.88
N ILE A 138 -14.28 17.61 -8.68
CA ILE A 138 -14.89 18.93 -8.46
C ILE A 138 -14.13 20.00 -9.26
N LEU A 139 -12.80 19.96 -9.25
CA LEU A 139 -11.98 20.91 -10.02
C LEU A 139 -12.24 20.79 -11.52
N SER A 140 -12.28 19.56 -12.05
CA SER A 140 -12.59 19.31 -13.46
C SER A 140 -13.98 19.86 -13.86
N GLN A 141 -14.99 19.60 -13.03
CA GLN A 141 -16.35 20.11 -13.26
C GLN A 141 -16.43 21.63 -13.14
N ALA A 142 -15.84 22.22 -12.12
CA ALA A 142 -15.84 23.67 -11.92
C ALA A 142 -15.21 24.38 -13.11
N ARG A 143 -14.08 23.87 -13.63
CA ARG A 143 -13.43 24.43 -14.81
C ARG A 143 -14.28 24.32 -16.07
N SER A 144 -14.96 23.20 -16.30
CA SER A 144 -15.85 23.04 -17.46
C SER A 144 -17.00 24.05 -17.51
N LYS A 145 -17.37 24.62 -16.35
CA LYS A 145 -18.45 25.61 -16.21
C LYS A 145 -17.95 27.06 -16.30
N LEU A 146 -16.64 27.31 -16.27
CA LEU A 146 -16.10 28.67 -16.43
C LEU A 146 -16.26 29.11 -17.90
N SER A 147 -16.87 30.28 -18.13
CA SER A 147 -17.02 30.91 -19.44
C SER A 147 -16.48 32.35 -19.42
N PRO A 148 -15.53 32.71 -20.31
CA PRO A 148 -14.83 31.80 -21.21
C PRO A 148 -13.96 30.81 -20.40
N PRO A 149 -13.63 29.63 -20.94
CA PRO A 149 -12.66 28.74 -20.32
C PRO A 149 -11.33 29.46 -20.23
N SER A 150 -11.05 30.06 -19.07
CA SER A 150 -9.79 30.71 -18.80
C SER A 150 -8.74 29.63 -18.64
N LYS A 151 -7.75 29.60 -19.53
CA LYS A 151 -6.54 28.79 -19.32
C LYS A 151 -5.82 29.39 -18.10
N PRO A 152 -5.81 28.73 -16.95
CA PRO A 152 -5.11 29.24 -15.80
C PRO A 152 -3.61 29.18 -16.09
N ASN A 153 -2.88 30.18 -15.58
CA ASN A 153 -1.42 30.17 -15.63
C ASN A 153 -0.81 29.00 -14.83
N THR A 154 -1.63 28.29 -14.05
CA THR A 154 -1.24 27.12 -13.26
C THR A 154 -2.16 25.93 -13.50
N ASN A 155 -1.56 24.80 -13.87
CA ASN A 155 -2.25 23.51 -13.99
C ASN A 155 -2.05 22.68 -12.70
N ALA A 156 -3.01 21.81 -12.40
CA ALA A 156 -2.93 20.89 -11.26
C ALA A 156 -2.64 19.47 -11.77
N LEU A 157 -1.68 18.80 -11.14
CA LEU A 157 -1.33 17.41 -11.38
C LEU A 157 -1.64 16.61 -10.11
N PHE A 158 -2.55 15.67 -10.24
CA PHE A 158 -2.97 14.77 -9.18
C PHE A 158 -2.16 13.48 -9.27
N LEU A 159 -1.55 13.06 -8.15
CA LEU A 159 -0.79 11.83 -8.07
C LEU A 159 -1.31 10.93 -6.94
N LEU A 160 -1.53 9.66 -7.25
CA LEU A 160 -1.61 8.61 -6.25
C LEU A 160 -0.30 7.83 -6.28
N LEU A 161 0.38 7.79 -5.14
CA LEU A 161 1.73 7.28 -4.99
C LEU A 161 1.69 5.91 -4.34
N ASP A 162 2.32 4.93 -4.98
CA ASP A 162 2.32 3.53 -4.55
C ASP A 162 3.69 3.13 -3.97
N GLY A 163 3.69 2.40 -2.86
CA GLY A 163 4.90 2.05 -2.12
C GLY A 163 5.39 3.13 -1.16
N GLU A 164 4.53 4.05 -0.71
CA GLU A 164 4.89 5.06 0.28
C GLU A 164 5.05 4.46 1.69
N ALA A 165 4.40 3.32 1.98
CA ALA A 165 4.58 2.60 3.23
C ALA A 165 5.89 1.78 3.31
N TYR A 166 6.65 1.73 2.21
CA TYR A 166 7.89 0.99 2.06
C TYR A 166 9.02 1.92 1.60
N ASP A 167 9.39 2.88 2.45
CA ASP A 167 10.48 3.83 2.22
C ASP A 167 10.32 4.69 0.95
N TYR A 168 9.10 5.15 0.67
CA TYR A 168 8.83 6.14 -0.39
C TYR A 168 9.24 5.66 -1.80
N ILE A 169 9.06 4.37 -2.12
CA ILE A 169 9.42 3.81 -3.44
C ILE A 169 8.72 4.56 -4.58
N GLY A 170 7.45 4.93 -4.41
CA GLY A 170 6.65 5.61 -5.42
C GLY A 170 7.11 7.03 -5.70
N SER A 171 7.13 7.88 -4.68
CA SER A 171 7.49 9.29 -4.76
C SER A 171 8.96 9.49 -5.11
N SER A 172 9.88 8.69 -4.57
CA SER A 172 11.30 8.74 -4.95
C SER A 172 11.50 8.45 -6.43
N ARG A 173 10.75 7.48 -6.99
CA ARG A 173 10.78 7.20 -8.43
C ARG A 173 10.25 8.36 -9.27
N VAL A 174 9.16 9.01 -8.84
CA VAL A 174 8.63 10.21 -9.51
C VAL A 174 9.67 11.31 -9.56
N VAL A 175 10.30 11.63 -8.43
CA VAL A 175 11.36 12.65 -8.34
C VAL A 175 12.54 12.30 -9.23
N TYR A 176 12.99 11.04 -9.21
CA TYR A 176 14.07 10.58 -10.09
C TYR A 176 13.73 10.76 -11.56
N ASP A 177 12.51 10.39 -11.96
CA ASP A 177 12.05 10.54 -13.35
C ASP A 177 11.87 12.03 -13.72
N MET A 178 11.49 12.92 -12.80
CA MET A 178 11.44 14.37 -13.04
C MET A 178 12.85 14.95 -13.27
N LYS A 179 13.85 14.51 -12.51
CA LYS A 179 15.26 14.95 -12.66
C LYS A 179 15.90 14.47 -13.95
N THR A 180 15.56 13.25 -14.37
CA THR A 180 16.14 12.60 -15.55
C THR A 180 15.33 12.85 -16.83
N GLY A 181 14.21 13.58 -16.76
CA GLY A 181 13.35 13.88 -17.89
C GLY A 181 12.47 12.71 -18.35
N GLY A 182 12.29 11.69 -17.51
CA GLY A 182 11.45 10.52 -17.77
C GLY A 182 10.02 10.61 -17.22
N PHE A 183 9.64 11.70 -16.54
CA PHE A 183 8.33 11.86 -15.91
C PHE A 183 7.44 12.85 -16.67
N PRO A 184 6.14 12.53 -16.91
CA PRO A 184 5.63 11.18 -17.11
C PRO A 184 6.32 10.52 -18.32
N LYS A 185 6.28 9.19 -18.44
CA LYS A 185 6.86 8.41 -19.56
C LYS A 185 6.26 8.71 -20.96
N THR A 186 5.48 9.78 -21.08
CA THR A 186 4.89 10.30 -22.31
C THR A 186 5.80 11.34 -22.97
N SER A 187 5.45 11.85 -24.15
CA SER A 187 6.24 12.82 -24.93
C SER A 187 6.38 14.23 -24.31
N LEU A 188 5.85 14.47 -23.10
CA LEU A 188 5.89 15.75 -22.40
C LEU A 188 6.59 15.61 -21.05
N PRO A 189 7.91 15.80 -20.98
CA PRO A 189 8.65 15.69 -19.73
C PRO A 189 8.34 16.87 -18.80
N ILE A 190 7.82 16.54 -17.62
CA ILE A 190 7.66 17.39 -16.46
C ILE A 190 8.91 17.25 -15.58
N GLY A 191 9.74 18.29 -15.54
CA GLY A 191 10.83 18.43 -14.57
C GLY A 191 10.43 19.16 -13.28
N GLU A 192 11.33 19.13 -12.30
CA GLU A 192 11.15 19.76 -10.99
C GLU A 192 10.92 21.29 -11.08
N GLN A 193 11.57 21.95 -12.04
CA GLN A 193 11.47 23.39 -12.27
C GLN A 193 10.06 23.88 -12.65
N HIS A 194 9.19 22.97 -13.08
CA HIS A 194 7.81 23.29 -13.41
C HIS A 194 6.91 23.34 -12.17
N VAL A 195 7.32 22.72 -11.06
CA VAL A 195 6.54 22.63 -9.83
C VAL A 195 6.59 23.96 -9.08
N LYS A 196 5.41 24.54 -8.81
CA LYS A 196 5.24 25.76 -8.01
C LYS A 196 4.89 25.44 -6.56
N LEU A 197 4.06 24.42 -6.36
CA LEU A 197 3.49 24.05 -5.06
C LEU A 197 3.23 22.55 -5.05
N MET A 198 3.44 21.92 -3.89
CA MET A 198 3.05 20.55 -3.62
C MET A 198 2.13 20.51 -2.40
N ILE A 199 1.00 19.82 -2.54
CA ILE A 199 0.01 19.59 -1.49
C ILE A 199 -0.09 18.09 -1.30
N GLU A 200 0.19 17.60 -0.10
CA GLU A 200 0.06 16.19 0.24
C GLU A 200 -1.17 15.98 1.12
N LEU A 201 -1.98 14.98 0.77
CA LEU A 201 -3.14 14.53 1.51
C LEU A 201 -2.80 13.27 2.32
N SER A 202 -2.68 13.40 3.64
CA SER A 202 -2.35 12.29 4.52
C SER A 202 -3.24 12.29 5.77
N GLN A 203 -3.75 11.11 6.14
CA GLN A 203 -4.52 10.87 7.37
C GLN A 203 -5.70 11.84 7.59
N ILE A 204 -6.48 12.10 6.54
CA ILE A 204 -7.55 13.10 6.56
C ILE A 204 -8.73 12.69 7.46
N ALA A 205 -9.00 11.38 7.59
CA ALA A 205 -9.96 10.88 8.54
C ALA A 205 -9.34 10.69 9.93
N SER A 206 -9.37 11.74 10.75
CA SER A 206 -9.20 11.60 12.20
C SER A 206 -10.58 11.55 12.84
N ASN A 207 -11.04 10.34 13.17
CA ASN A 207 -12.28 10.20 13.91
C ASN A 207 -11.99 10.19 15.41
N LYS A 208 -11.87 11.38 16.00
CA LYS A 208 -11.93 11.53 17.47
C LYS A 208 -13.31 11.14 18.06
N TYR A 209 -14.30 10.77 17.22
CA TYR A 209 -15.68 10.53 17.63
C TYR A 209 -16.15 9.05 17.60
N ILE A 210 -15.37 8.10 17.04
CA ILE A 210 -15.79 6.68 17.03
C ILE A 210 -15.42 5.94 18.33
N ASP A 211 -14.50 6.47 19.13
CA ASP A 211 -14.03 5.79 20.36
C ASP A 211 -15.06 5.83 21.52
N GLN A 212 -16.19 6.55 21.36
CA GLN A 212 -17.22 6.62 22.40
C GLN A 212 -18.42 5.70 22.19
N THR A 213 -18.62 5.11 21.00
CA THR A 213 -19.83 4.31 20.73
C THR A 213 -19.62 2.80 20.84
N GLN A 214 -18.39 2.33 21.09
CA GLN A 214 -18.09 0.90 21.24
C GLN A 214 -17.89 0.44 22.70
N CYS A 215 -18.17 1.30 23.70
CA CYS A 215 -18.07 0.98 25.12
C CYS A 215 -19.43 0.88 25.85
N CYS A 216 -20.53 0.64 25.11
CA CYS A 216 -21.87 0.47 25.69
C CYS A 216 -22.66 -0.68 25.05
N ILE A 217 -22.02 -1.83 24.83
CA ILE A 217 -22.74 -3.11 24.74
C ILE A 217 -22.16 -4.04 25.81
N THR A 218 -22.56 -3.82 27.06
CA THR A 218 -22.59 -4.87 28.07
C THR A 218 -23.94 -4.84 28.80
N ARG A 219 -24.55 -6.02 28.88
CA ARG A 219 -25.65 -6.46 29.76
C ARG A 219 -27.09 -6.10 29.37
N GLY A 220 -27.76 -7.08 28.77
CA GLY A 220 -29.09 -7.56 29.16
C GLY A 220 -28.96 -9.02 29.54
#